data_AF-A0A3N5E2X9-F1
#
_entry.id   AF-A0A3N5E2X9-F1
#
_cell.length_a   1.000
_cell.length_b   1.000
_cell.length_c   1.000
_cell.angle_alpha   90.00
_cell.angle_beta   90.00
_cell.angle_gamma   90.00
#
_symmetry.space_group_name_H-M   'P 1'
#
loop_
_entity.id
_entity.type
_entity.pdbx_description
1 polymer ?
#
loop_
_entity_poly.entity_id
_entity_poly.type
_entity_poly.pdbx_seq_one_letter_code
_entity_poly.pdbx_strand_id
1 'polypeptide(L)'
;ESGVPINADLHAELLATIFYHGTALHDGAVVISGNRIVAAGVLLPLSQNVLDSERYGTRHRAAIGISEQTDALIVVVSEETGSISLVVRGRIERNLSEDRLRRRIFSLIRPQAPREAAPLLRRTLEGRWGMPEEEPVEAPIDPDDRVVTSVAPPADAGDPAQKRAPAKKPADPPPDPVDPAAPVASGERRA
;
A
#
# COMPACT_ATOMS: atom_id res chain seq x y z
N GLU A 1 -4.42 -16.17 13.56
CA GLU A 1 -4.87 -17.12 12.51
C GLU A 1 -6.41 -17.23 12.48
N SER A 2 -7.13 -16.11 12.48
CA SER A 2 -8.59 -16.11 12.33
C SER A 2 -8.95 -15.60 10.93
N GLY A 3 -9.94 -16.23 10.30
CA GLY A 3 -10.43 -15.91 8.95
C GLY A 3 -9.84 -16.77 7.83
N VAL A 4 -10.43 -16.62 6.63
CA VAL A 4 -10.06 -17.36 5.43
C VAL A 4 -9.03 -16.53 4.65
N PRO A 5 -7.84 -17.08 4.32
CA PRO A 5 -6.85 -16.38 3.50
C PRO A 5 -7.39 -16.18 2.09
N ILE A 6 -7.33 -14.94 1.59
CA ILE A 6 -7.81 -14.56 0.26
C ILE A 6 -6.63 -14.27 -0.68
N ASN A 7 -5.62 -13.54 -0.18
CA ASN A 7 -4.42 -13.17 -0.93
C ASN A 7 -4.66 -12.61 -2.34
N ALA A 8 -5.72 -11.83 -2.51
CA ALA A 8 -6.15 -11.29 -3.80
C ALA A 8 -5.93 -9.77 -3.90
N ASP A 9 -5.74 -9.27 -5.11
CA ASP A 9 -5.57 -7.84 -5.35
C ASP A 9 -6.85 -7.07 -4.99
N LEU A 10 -6.69 -5.86 -4.46
CA LEU A 10 -7.80 -5.05 -3.97
C LEU A 10 -8.67 -4.53 -5.12
N HIS A 11 -9.88 -5.08 -5.23
CA HIS A 11 -10.90 -4.65 -6.20
C HIS A 11 -12.22 -4.37 -5.47
N ALA A 12 -12.95 -3.35 -5.92
CA ALA A 12 -14.22 -2.94 -5.29
C ALA A 12 -15.29 -4.04 -5.40
N GLU A 13 -15.34 -4.70 -6.55
CA GLU A 13 -16.25 -5.81 -6.87
C GLU A 13 -16.01 -7.00 -5.94
N LEU A 14 -14.76 -7.29 -5.61
CA LEU A 14 -14.40 -8.37 -4.69
C LEU A 14 -14.83 -8.04 -3.25
N LEU A 15 -14.62 -6.81 -2.79
CA LEU A 15 -15.11 -6.38 -1.48
C LEU A 15 -16.64 -6.45 -1.39
N ALA A 16 -17.34 -5.97 -2.42
CA ALA A 16 -18.79 -6.03 -2.48
C ALA A 16 -19.30 -7.49 -2.45
N THR A 17 -18.62 -8.39 -3.16
CA THR A 17 -18.94 -9.83 -3.17
C THR A 17 -18.71 -10.47 -1.80
N ILE A 18 -17.61 -10.15 -1.12
CA ILE A 18 -17.31 -10.70 0.21
C ILE A 18 -18.38 -10.27 1.22
N PHE A 19 -18.79 -9.00 1.21
CA PHE A 19 -19.79 -8.49 2.15
C PHE A 19 -21.25 -8.75 1.73
N TYR A 20 -21.48 -9.45 0.62
CA TYR A 20 -22.83 -9.80 0.21
C TYR A 20 -23.47 -10.76 1.23
N HIS A 21 -24.68 -10.44 1.68
CA HIS A 21 -25.41 -11.25 2.66
C HIS A 21 -25.59 -12.69 2.19
N GLY A 22 -25.34 -13.64 3.09
CA GLY A 22 -25.52 -15.08 2.83
C GLY A 22 -24.31 -15.78 2.22
N THR A 23 -23.20 -15.07 1.96
CA THR A 23 -21.92 -15.73 1.64
C THR A 23 -21.26 -16.28 2.90
N ALA A 24 -20.32 -17.23 2.78
CA ALA A 24 -19.61 -17.73 3.97
C ALA A 24 -18.65 -16.69 4.59
N LEU A 25 -18.28 -15.64 3.85
CA LEU A 25 -17.22 -14.69 4.22
C LEU A 25 -17.72 -13.32 4.68
N HIS A 26 -19.03 -13.04 4.56
CA HIS A 26 -19.61 -11.74 4.93
C HIS A 26 -19.58 -11.45 6.42
N ASP A 27 -19.54 -12.50 7.25
CA ASP A 27 -19.53 -12.35 8.70
C ASP A 27 -18.10 -12.19 9.21
N GLY A 28 -17.84 -11.06 9.86
CA GLY A 28 -16.51 -10.66 10.32
C GLY A 28 -15.89 -9.53 9.50
N ALA A 29 -14.56 -9.45 9.55
CA ALA A 29 -13.79 -8.37 8.93
C ALA A 29 -12.96 -8.84 7.74
N VAL A 30 -12.68 -7.89 6.84
CA VAL A 30 -11.72 -8.04 5.77
C VAL A 30 -10.46 -7.29 6.13
N VAL A 31 -9.31 -7.96 6.05
CA VAL A 31 -8.00 -7.40 6.36
C VAL A 31 -7.30 -7.06 5.06
N ILE A 32 -6.94 -5.78 4.91
CA ILE A 32 -6.24 -5.25 3.74
C ILE A 32 -4.85 -4.80 4.18
N SER A 33 -3.83 -5.17 3.40
CA SER A 33 -2.45 -4.73 3.60
C SER A 33 -1.88 -4.27 2.26
N GLY A 34 -1.40 -3.03 2.21
CA GLY A 34 -1.00 -2.39 0.96
C GLY A 34 -2.15 -2.37 -0.05
N ASN A 35 -1.95 -3.00 -1.20
CA ASN A 35 -2.96 -3.09 -2.27
C ASN A 35 -3.57 -4.50 -2.39
N ARG A 36 -3.56 -5.28 -1.30
CA ARG A 36 -3.99 -6.69 -1.29
C ARG A 36 -4.93 -6.98 -0.13
N ILE A 37 -5.95 -7.79 -0.40
CA ILE A 37 -6.82 -8.40 0.61
C ILE A 37 -6.09 -9.65 1.13
N VAL A 38 -5.72 -9.63 2.41
CA VAL A 38 -4.99 -10.72 3.06
C VAL A 38 -5.95 -11.84 3.46
N ALA A 39 -7.03 -11.48 4.15
CA ALA A 39 -8.02 -12.42 4.66
C ALA A 39 -9.40 -11.79 4.75
N ALA A 40 -10.44 -12.63 4.76
CA ALA A 40 -11.84 -12.27 4.97
C ALA A 40 -12.47 -13.16 6.04
N GLY A 41 -13.63 -12.76 6.57
CA GLY A 41 -14.29 -13.48 7.65
C GLY A 41 -13.47 -13.52 8.94
N VAL A 42 -12.65 -12.49 9.19
CA VAL A 42 -11.78 -12.43 10.36
C VAL A 42 -12.59 -12.01 11.57
N LEU A 43 -12.56 -12.79 12.65
CA LEU A 43 -13.18 -12.41 13.91
C LEU A 43 -12.27 -11.44 14.66
N LEU A 44 -12.79 -10.26 14.98
CA LEU A 44 -12.06 -9.21 15.68
C LEU A 44 -12.46 -9.14 17.17
N PRO A 45 -11.54 -8.73 18.05
CA PRO A 45 -11.86 -8.47 19.44
C PRO A 45 -12.87 -7.32 19.55
N LEU A 46 -13.85 -7.47 20.43
CA LEU A 46 -14.83 -6.42 20.73
C LEU A 46 -14.30 -5.50 21.83
N SER A 47 -14.59 -4.20 21.72
CA SER A 47 -14.39 -3.26 22.84
C SER A 47 -15.16 -3.73 24.08
N GLN A 48 -14.48 -3.64 25.23
CA GLN A 48 -15.04 -3.92 26.56
C GLN A 48 -15.57 -2.66 27.25
N ASN A 49 -15.49 -1.50 26.59
CA ASN A 49 -16.02 -0.26 27.15
C ASN A 49 -17.55 -0.33 27.23
N VAL A 50 -18.07 -0.12 28.45
CA VAL A 50 -19.51 -0.22 28.74
C VAL A 50 -20.30 0.83 27.95
N LEU A 51 -19.75 2.03 27.78
CA LEU A 51 -20.40 3.12 27.04
C LEU A 51 -20.57 2.80 25.55
N ASP A 52 -19.67 2.01 24.98
CA ASP A 52 -19.73 1.60 23.58
C ASP A 52 -20.80 0.52 23.36
N SER A 53 -21.06 -0.31 24.38
CA SER A 53 -21.98 -1.44 24.29
C SER A 53 -23.44 -1.01 24.14
N GLU A 54 -23.82 0.15 24.69
CA GLU A 54 -25.18 0.70 24.56
C GLU A 54 -25.39 1.52 23.28
N ARG A 55 -24.31 2.05 22.70
CA ARG A 55 -24.37 3.01 21.59
C ARG A 55 -24.08 2.42 20.22
N TYR A 56 -23.44 1.24 20.18
CA TYR A 56 -22.85 0.69 18.98
C TYR A 56 -23.16 -0.79 18.80
N GLY A 57 -23.53 -1.17 17.58
CA GLY A 57 -23.67 -2.56 17.17
C GLY A 57 -22.33 -3.32 17.15
N THR A 58 -22.39 -4.62 16.94
CA THR A 58 -21.24 -5.54 17.00
C THR A 58 -20.09 -5.15 16.06
N ARG A 59 -20.37 -4.75 14.81
CA ARG A 59 -19.34 -4.30 13.86
C ARG A 59 -18.56 -3.08 14.34
N HIS A 60 -19.26 -2.12 14.93
CA HIS A 60 -18.65 -0.92 15.48
C HIS A 60 -17.80 -1.25 16.71
N ARG A 61 -18.30 -2.12 17.59
CA ARG A 61 -17.53 -2.58 18.76
C ARG A 61 -16.28 -3.36 18.38
N ALA A 62 -16.36 -4.19 17.34
CA ALA A 62 -15.23 -4.90 16.76
C ALA A 62 -14.17 -3.93 16.21
N ALA A 63 -14.63 -2.91 15.46
CA ALA A 63 -13.74 -1.88 14.93
C ALA A 63 -13.05 -1.08 16.05
N ILE A 64 -13.78 -0.70 17.11
CA ILE A 64 -13.18 -0.03 18.27
C ILE A 64 -12.17 -0.95 18.95
N GLY A 65 -12.55 -2.18 19.28
CA GLY A 65 -11.69 -3.12 19.99
C GLY A 65 -10.37 -3.42 19.26
N ILE A 66 -10.40 -3.64 17.94
CA ILE A 66 -9.15 -3.84 17.19
C ILE A 66 -8.33 -2.54 17.09
N SER A 67 -8.98 -1.37 16.98
CA SER A 67 -8.28 -0.09 16.89
C SER A 67 -7.63 0.36 18.20
N GLU A 68 -8.04 -0.20 19.33
CA GLU A 68 -7.41 0.06 20.63
C GLU A 68 -6.08 -0.68 20.77
N GLN A 69 -5.97 -1.84 20.10
CA GLN A 69 -4.81 -2.72 20.17
C GLN A 69 -3.84 -2.52 19.00
N THR A 70 -4.26 -1.81 17.95
CA THR A 70 -3.50 -1.63 16.72
C THR A 70 -3.58 -0.19 16.22
N ASP A 71 -2.69 0.19 15.33
CA ASP A 71 -2.74 1.47 14.61
C ASP A 71 -3.55 1.38 13.30
N ALA A 72 -4.28 0.28 13.11
CA ALA A 72 -5.08 0.06 11.92
C ALA A 72 -6.16 1.14 11.76
N LEU A 73 -6.41 1.50 10.51
CA LEU A 73 -7.54 2.31 10.10
C LEU A 73 -8.69 1.37 9.72
N ILE A 74 -9.84 1.53 10.36
CA ILE A 74 -11.00 0.66 10.12
C ILE A 74 -12.17 1.48 9.62
N VAL A 75 -12.78 1.02 8.52
CA VAL A 75 -14.01 1.58 7.97
C VAL A 75 -15.15 0.63 8.31
N VAL A 76 -16.24 1.19 8.83
CA VAL A 76 -17.44 0.44 9.22
C VAL A 76 -18.64 1.00 8.48
N VAL A 77 -19.44 0.12 7.89
CA VAL A 77 -20.76 0.45 7.34
C VAL A 77 -21.82 -0.16 8.26
N SER A 78 -22.69 0.69 8.78
CA SER A 78 -23.83 0.28 9.60
C SER A 78 -24.81 -0.53 8.76
N GLU A 79 -25.18 -1.73 9.21
CA GLU A 79 -26.19 -2.55 8.54
C GLU A 79 -27.59 -1.95 8.63
N GLU A 80 -27.89 -1.30 9.75
CA GLU A 80 -29.21 -0.75 10.04
C GLU A 80 -29.47 0.55 9.28
N THR A 81 -28.45 1.40 9.18
CA THR A 81 -28.59 2.79 8.71
C THR A 81 -27.82 3.07 7.44
N GLY A 82 -26.93 2.17 6.99
CA GLY A 82 -26.02 2.40 5.88
C GLY A 82 -24.96 3.47 6.14
N SER A 83 -24.92 4.05 7.35
CA SER A 83 -23.98 5.15 7.65
C SER A 83 -22.55 4.65 7.76
N ILE A 84 -21.63 5.44 7.22
CA ILE A 84 -20.20 5.14 7.21
C ILE A 84 -19.55 5.76 8.45
N SER A 85 -18.74 4.97 9.14
CA SER A 85 -17.91 5.41 10.25
C SER A 85 -16.45 5.03 10.02
N LEU A 86 -15.55 5.86 10.52
CA LEU A 86 -14.11 5.60 10.54
C LEU A 86 -13.64 5.44 11.98
N VAL A 87 -12.85 4.41 12.24
CA VAL A 87 -12.31 4.12 13.57
C VAL A 87 -10.80 4.04 13.52
N VAL A 88 -10.14 4.81 14.40
CA VAL A 88 -8.68 4.88 14.50
C VAL A 88 -8.30 5.14 15.96
N ARG A 89 -7.40 4.32 16.52
CA ARG A 89 -6.87 4.48 17.89
C ARG A 89 -7.98 4.66 18.94
N GLY A 90 -8.99 3.79 18.91
CA GLY A 90 -10.14 3.81 19.83
C GLY A 90 -11.14 4.96 19.61
N ARG A 91 -10.94 5.83 18.60
CA ARG A 91 -11.85 6.95 18.31
C ARG A 91 -12.68 6.64 17.08
N ILE A 92 -13.98 6.91 17.17
CA ILE A 92 -14.94 6.74 16.09
C ILE A 92 -15.44 8.09 15.56
N GLU A 93 -15.30 8.29 14.25
CA GLU A 93 -15.88 9.39 13.48
C GLU A 93 -17.09 8.84 12.71
N ARG A 94 -18.32 9.22 13.08
CA ARG A 94 -19.58 8.68 12.51
C ARG A 94 -20.16 9.56 11.40
N ASN A 95 -21.06 8.96 10.63
CA ASN A 95 -21.89 9.64 9.61
C ASN A 95 -21.03 10.44 8.62
N LEU A 96 -19.94 9.82 8.18
CA LEU A 96 -19.04 10.43 7.21
C LEU A 96 -19.68 10.40 5.82
N SER A 97 -19.61 11.52 5.12
CA SER A 97 -19.85 11.55 3.67
C SER A 97 -18.68 10.90 2.94
N GLU A 98 -18.92 10.43 1.71
CA GLU A 98 -17.89 9.86 0.85
C GLU A 98 -16.65 10.79 0.72
N ASP A 99 -16.89 12.08 0.46
CA ASP A 99 -15.82 13.07 0.36
C ASP A 99 -14.99 13.20 1.65
N ARG A 100 -15.66 13.16 2.81
CA ARG A 100 -14.97 13.24 4.11
C ARG A 100 -14.17 11.97 4.36
N LEU A 101 -14.76 10.80 4.12
CA LEU A 101 -14.08 9.52 4.24
C LEU A 101 -12.83 9.48 3.36
N ARG A 102 -12.97 9.83 2.08
CA ARG A 102 -11.86 9.88 1.11
C ARG A 102 -10.73 10.76 1.62
N ARG A 103 -11.03 12.01 1.98
CA ARG A 103 -10.02 12.94 2.53
C ARG A 103 -9.34 12.37 3.78
N ARG A 104 -10.11 11.75 4.67
CA ARG A 104 -9.61 11.23 5.93
C ARG A 104 -8.68 10.03 5.72
N ILE A 105 -9.07 9.08 4.87
CA ILE A 105 -8.24 7.93 4.49
C ILE A 105 -6.93 8.40 3.85
N PHE A 106 -6.99 9.31 2.87
CA PHE A 106 -5.77 9.84 2.24
C PHE A 106 -4.85 10.56 3.23
N SER A 107 -5.41 11.31 4.18
CA SER A 107 -4.64 12.00 5.22
C SER A 107 -3.96 11.05 6.22
N LEU A 108 -4.48 9.84 6.40
CA LEU A 108 -4.01 8.88 7.40
C LEU A 108 -3.07 7.82 6.81
N ILE A 109 -3.29 7.42 5.56
CA ILE A 109 -2.50 6.39 4.88
C ILE A 109 -1.25 6.97 4.20
N ARG A 110 -1.28 8.23 3.77
CA ARG A 110 -0.06 8.87 3.23
C ARG A 110 0.94 9.00 4.37
N PRO A 111 2.20 8.53 4.22
CA PRO A 111 3.25 8.94 5.14
C PRO A 111 3.27 10.46 5.10
N GLN A 112 2.95 11.10 6.22
CA GLN A 112 3.37 12.47 6.43
C GLN A 112 4.87 12.42 6.18
N ALA A 113 5.35 13.11 5.13
CA ALA A 113 6.78 13.20 4.86
C ALA A 113 7.49 13.40 6.19
N PRO A 114 8.66 12.77 6.42
CA PRO A 114 9.41 13.01 7.64
C PRO A 114 9.35 14.51 7.89
N ARG A 115 8.95 14.93 9.10
CA ARG A 115 9.26 16.28 9.54
C ARG A 115 10.78 16.33 9.50
N GLU A 116 11.36 16.59 8.32
CA GLU A 116 12.72 17.08 8.21
C GLU A 116 12.70 18.26 9.16
N ALA A 117 13.43 18.06 10.26
CA ALA A 117 13.65 19.08 11.26
C ALA A 117 13.92 20.36 10.48
N ALA A 118 13.02 21.33 10.63
CA ALA A 118 13.07 22.55 9.84
C ALA A 118 14.53 23.06 9.86
N PRO A 119 15.15 23.39 8.71
CA PRO A 119 16.52 23.90 8.66
C PRO A 119 16.65 25.30 9.27
N LEU A 120 15.73 25.67 10.16
CA LEU A 120 15.62 26.96 10.85
C LEU A 120 16.37 26.99 12.19
N LEU A 121 16.84 25.84 12.69
CA LEU A 121 17.70 25.79 13.88
C LEU A 121 19.20 25.95 13.58
N ARG A 122 19.62 25.95 12.30
CA ARG A 122 21.00 26.31 11.94
C ARG A 122 21.21 27.83 11.88
N ARG A 123 20.29 28.55 11.25
CA ARG A 123 20.45 29.99 11.01
C ARG A 123 20.33 30.89 12.25
N THR A 124 19.81 30.35 13.37
CA THR A 124 19.61 31.12 14.62
C THR A 124 20.72 30.85 15.65
N LEU A 125 21.54 29.82 15.46
CA LEU A 125 22.68 29.51 16.34
C LEU A 125 24.02 30.01 15.76
N GLU A 126 24.12 30.21 14.44
CA GLU A 126 25.32 30.77 13.77
C GLU A 126 25.67 32.21 14.18
N GLY A 127 24.77 32.93 14.84
CA GLY A 127 25.00 34.33 15.25
C GLY A 127 25.36 34.55 16.72
N ARG A 128 25.36 33.51 17.58
CA ARG A 128 25.45 33.73 19.04
C ARG A 128 26.48 32.89 19.80
N TRP A 129 27.12 31.90 19.18
CA TRP A 129 28.22 31.18 19.81
C TRP A 129 29.34 30.94 18.80
N GLY A 130 30.45 31.66 18.97
CA GLY A 130 31.69 31.38 18.25
C GLY A 130 32.23 30.04 18.73
N MET A 131 32.16 29.03 17.87
CA MET A 131 32.88 27.78 18.04
C MET A 131 34.19 27.88 17.25
N PRO A 132 35.31 27.35 17.77
CA PRO A 132 36.57 27.28 17.04
C PRO A 132 36.40 26.37 15.81
N GLU A 133 37.15 26.66 14.75
CA GLU A 133 37.20 25.86 13.52
C GLU A 133 37.57 24.41 13.86
N GLU A 134 36.65 23.46 13.64
CA GLU A 134 36.97 22.04 13.63
C GLU A 134 37.40 21.65 12.21
N GLU A 135 38.64 21.18 12.09
CA GLU A 135 39.31 20.70 10.88
C GLU A 135 38.50 19.63 10.12
N PRO A 136 38.64 19.52 8.79
CA PRO A 136 37.88 18.54 8.02
C PRO A 136 38.32 17.13 8.40
N VAL A 137 37.34 16.33 8.85
CA VAL A 137 37.46 14.89 9.06
C VAL A 137 37.88 14.21 7.75
N GLU A 138 39.09 13.63 7.72
CA GLU A 138 39.59 12.82 6.62
C GLU A 138 38.64 11.65 6.33
N ALA A 139 38.47 11.36 5.03
CA ALA A 139 37.60 10.30 4.54
C ALA A 139 38.07 8.90 5.03
N PRO A 140 37.16 7.91 5.12
CA PRO A 140 37.52 6.54 5.52
C PRO A 140 38.57 5.92 4.59
N ILE A 141 39.58 5.28 5.18
CA ILE A 141 40.66 4.58 4.48
C ILE A 141 40.08 3.33 3.77
N ASP A 142 40.31 3.25 2.46
CA ASP A 142 39.95 2.11 1.60
C ASP A 142 40.98 0.96 1.79
N PRO A 143 40.57 -0.28 2.12
CA PRO A 143 41.49 -1.36 2.46
C PRO A 143 42.31 -1.95 1.30
N ASP A 144 42.05 -1.57 0.04
CA ASP A 144 42.70 -2.19 -1.14
C ASP A 144 43.94 -1.42 -1.69
N ASP A 145 44.34 -0.30 -1.07
CA ASP A 145 45.40 0.57 -1.62
C ASP A 145 46.86 0.14 -1.29
N ARG A 146 47.09 -1.16 -1.09
CA ARG A 146 48.45 -1.73 -0.94
C ARG A 146 48.80 -2.67 -2.08
N VAL A 147 49.17 -2.11 -3.22
CA VAL A 147 50.09 -2.78 -4.16
C VAL A 147 51.19 -1.80 -4.60
N VAL A 148 52.42 -2.20 -4.28
CA VAL A 148 53.67 -1.47 -4.45
C VAL A 148 54.06 -1.39 -5.93
N THR A 149 54.50 -0.23 -6.40
CA THR A 149 55.03 0.00 -7.76
C THR A 149 56.51 -0.35 -7.88
N SER A 150 56.91 -0.96 -9.00
CA SER A 150 58.22 -0.80 -9.70
C SER A 150 58.23 -1.77 -10.90
N VAL A 151 58.81 -1.57 -12.10
CA VAL A 151 59.55 -0.53 -12.86
C VAL A 151 59.50 -0.99 -14.34
N ALA A 152 59.64 -0.05 -15.29
CA ALA A 152 59.68 -0.05 -16.79
C ALA A 152 60.38 -1.23 -17.54
N PRO A 153 60.35 -1.39 -18.92
CA PRO A 153 60.18 -0.38 -20.00
C PRO A 153 59.36 -0.81 -21.27
N PRO A 154 59.28 0.01 -22.36
CA PRO A 154 58.27 -0.12 -23.43
C PRO A 154 58.80 -0.65 -24.79
N ALA A 155 57.90 -1.27 -25.57
CA ALA A 155 57.91 -1.50 -27.04
C ALA A 155 56.58 -2.25 -27.35
N ASP A 156 55.85 -2.17 -28.46
CA ASP A 156 56.07 -1.70 -29.83
C ASP A 156 54.68 -1.53 -30.51
N ALA A 157 54.69 -0.94 -31.71
CA ALA A 157 53.61 -0.52 -32.58
C ALA A 157 52.58 -1.59 -33.02
N GLY A 158 51.40 -1.12 -33.49
CA GLY A 158 50.47 -1.93 -34.28
C GLY A 158 49.11 -1.27 -34.55
N ASP A 159 48.91 -0.83 -35.79
CA ASP A 159 47.78 -0.12 -36.40
C ASP A 159 46.55 -1.06 -36.71
N PRO A 160 45.51 -0.71 -37.49
CA PRO A 160 44.12 -0.67 -37.04
C PRO A 160 43.20 -1.64 -37.83
N ALA A 161 41.88 -1.48 -37.65
CA ALA A 161 40.78 -1.96 -38.50
C ALA A 161 40.16 -3.34 -38.18
N GLN A 162 38.84 -3.37 -37.95
CA GLN A 162 37.86 -3.77 -38.99
C GLN A 162 36.41 -3.92 -38.46
N LYS A 163 35.50 -3.30 -39.23
CA LYS A 163 34.21 -3.82 -39.75
C LYS A 163 33.01 -4.07 -38.79
N ARG A 164 32.07 -3.12 -38.85
CA ARG A 164 30.64 -3.25 -39.25
C ARG A 164 29.91 -4.60 -39.03
N ALA A 165 28.89 -4.57 -38.15
CA ALA A 165 27.42 -4.78 -38.34
C ALA A 165 26.92 -5.88 -39.35
N PRO A 166 25.76 -6.56 -39.15
CA PRO A 166 24.45 -5.88 -39.05
C PRO A 166 23.33 -6.52 -38.19
N ALA A 167 22.31 -5.69 -37.97
CA ALA A 167 21.05 -5.91 -37.25
C ALA A 167 20.09 -6.92 -37.91
N LYS A 168 19.28 -7.59 -37.08
CA LYS A 168 18.22 -8.52 -37.49
C LYS A 168 16.84 -7.84 -37.35
N LYS A 169 16.01 -8.05 -38.38
CA LYS A 169 14.71 -7.44 -38.72
C LYS A 169 13.58 -7.81 -37.74
N PRO A 170 12.58 -6.93 -37.47
CA PRO A 170 11.41 -7.28 -36.68
C PRO A 170 10.40 -8.12 -37.48
N ALA A 171 9.67 -9.01 -36.81
CA ALA A 171 8.62 -9.85 -37.37
C ALA A 171 7.24 -9.19 -37.23
N ASP A 172 6.40 -9.35 -38.25
CA ASP A 172 5.03 -8.82 -38.34
C ASP A 172 4.02 -9.58 -37.45
N PRO A 173 2.92 -8.94 -36.99
CA PRO A 173 1.92 -9.55 -36.10
C PRO A 173 0.76 -10.23 -36.87
N PRO A 174 0.18 -11.32 -36.36
CA PRO A 174 -1.08 -11.87 -36.87
C PRO A 174 -2.34 -11.31 -36.15
N PRO A 175 -3.55 -11.45 -36.76
CA PRO A 175 -4.68 -10.50 -36.61
C PRO A 175 -5.76 -10.86 -35.56
N ASP A 176 -6.50 -9.84 -35.10
CA ASP A 176 -7.80 -9.91 -34.40
C ASP A 176 -8.99 -9.87 -35.41
N PRO A 177 -10.27 -9.90 -34.98
CA PRO A 177 -11.02 -10.94 -34.30
C PRO A 177 -12.22 -11.42 -35.17
N VAL A 178 -12.91 -12.51 -34.79
CA VAL A 178 -14.16 -12.94 -35.45
C VAL A 178 -15.30 -13.02 -34.44
N ASP A 179 -16.29 -12.14 -34.63
CA ASP A 179 -17.71 -12.24 -34.22
C ASP A 179 -18.52 -11.83 -35.48
N PRO A 180 -19.85 -12.08 -35.64
CA PRO A 180 -20.87 -12.51 -34.67
C PRO A 180 -21.86 -13.59 -35.20
N ALA A 181 -22.55 -14.33 -34.31
CA ALA A 181 -23.84 -14.95 -34.67
C ALA A 181 -24.71 -15.28 -33.44
N ALA A 182 -25.77 -14.48 -33.27
CA ALA A 182 -27.06 -14.89 -32.70
C ALA A 182 -28.11 -14.83 -33.85
N PRO A 183 -29.41 -15.12 -33.68
CA PRO A 183 -30.14 -15.90 -32.67
C PRO A 183 -31.09 -16.96 -33.31
N VAL A 184 -31.60 -17.95 -32.56
CA VAL A 184 -32.91 -18.59 -32.90
C VAL A 184 -33.65 -19.03 -31.63
N ALA A 185 -34.90 -18.55 -31.51
CA ALA A 185 -35.91 -18.94 -30.53
C ALA A 185 -36.69 -20.18 -30.99
N SER A 186 -37.22 -21.00 -30.06
CA SER A 186 -38.57 -21.60 -30.12
C SER A 186 -38.83 -22.65 -29.03
N GLY A 187 -40.03 -22.56 -28.44
CA GLY A 187 -40.86 -23.68 -27.93
C GLY A 187 -40.41 -24.36 -26.63
N GLU A 188 -41.26 -24.87 -25.74
CA GLU A 188 -42.70 -25.10 -25.76
C GLU A 188 -43.25 -25.32 -24.33
N ARG A 189 -44.57 -25.19 -24.26
CA ARG A 189 -45.53 -25.36 -23.16
C ARG A 189 -45.44 -26.70 -22.40
N ARG A 190 -45.85 -26.68 -21.13
CA ARG A 190 -46.96 -27.46 -20.51
C ARG A 190 -47.00 -27.09 -19.01
N ALA A 191 -48.09 -26.46 -18.53
CA ALA A 191 -49.33 -27.09 -18.07
C ALA A 191 -49.11 -27.92 -16.79
#